data_AF-M5BP83-F1
#
_entry.id   AF-M5BP83-F1
#
_cell.length_a   1.000
_cell.length_b   1.000
_cell.length_c   1.000
_cell.angle_alpha   90.00
_cell.angle_beta   90.00
_cell.angle_gamma   90.00
#
_symmetry.space_group_name_H-M   'P 1'
#
loop_
_entity.id
_entity.type
_entity.pdbx_description
1 polymer ?
#
loop_
_entity_poly.entity_id
_entity_poly.type
_entity_poly.pdbx_seq_one_letter_code
_entity_poly.pdbx_strand_id
1 'polypeptide(L)'
;MPFVDVIIYSFHYLLDPKVAEQVSKELSKDSIVVFDEAHNIDNVCIESLSIDLTRPMLEAATRSVTKLGEKIDEIKATDADRLQEEYERLVEGLQETENNRAEDVVMANPGMLSVWH
;
A
#
# COMPACT_ATOMS: atom_id res chain seq x y z
N MET A 1 -7.24 -27.44 2.73
CA MET A 1 -6.86 -28.46 1.72
C MET A 1 -7.89 -29.59 1.73
N PRO A 2 -8.65 -29.85 0.64
CA PRO A 2 -9.82 -30.73 0.74
C PRO A 2 -9.55 -32.25 0.64
N PHE A 3 -8.30 -32.71 0.51
CA PHE A 3 -7.99 -34.14 0.32
C PHE A 3 -6.67 -34.59 0.96
N VAL A 4 -6.46 -34.29 2.25
CA VAL A 4 -5.31 -34.80 2.98
C VAL A 4 -5.77 -35.41 4.30
N ASP A 5 -5.56 -36.71 4.46
CA ASP A 5 -5.96 -37.46 5.66
C ASP A 5 -4.90 -37.37 6.77
N VAL A 6 -3.62 -37.22 6.41
CA VAL A 6 -2.49 -37.16 7.34
C VAL A 6 -1.50 -36.10 6.89
N ILE A 7 -1.11 -35.25 7.83
CA ILE A 7 -0.18 -34.16 7.60
C ILE A 7 0.96 -34.27 8.62
N ILE A 8 2.21 -34.19 8.13
CA ILE A 8 3.41 -34.27 8.96
C ILE A 8 4.12 -32.92 8.89
N TYR A 9 4.20 -32.22 10.02
CA TYR A 9 4.85 -30.92 10.15
C TYR A 9 5.81 -30.89 11.34
N SER A 10 6.80 -30.01 11.27
CA SER A 10 7.59 -29.61 12.43
C SER A 10 6.80 -28.62 13.31
N PHE A 11 7.15 -28.56 14.59
CA PHE A 11 6.51 -27.68 15.57
C PHE A 11 6.43 -26.21 15.16
N HIS A 12 7.44 -25.69 14.44
CA HIS A 12 7.46 -24.29 14.00
C HIS A 12 6.23 -23.88 13.17
N TYR A 13 5.64 -24.78 12.36
CA TYR A 13 4.48 -24.45 11.54
C TYR A 13 3.18 -24.32 12.34
N LEU A 14 3.14 -24.92 13.53
CA LEU A 14 1.98 -24.94 14.42
C LEU A 14 2.11 -23.91 15.54
N LEU A 15 3.34 -23.62 15.98
CA LEU A 15 3.63 -22.80 17.16
C LEU A 15 4.18 -21.41 16.83
N ASP A 16 4.85 -21.20 15.69
CA ASP A 16 5.30 -19.86 15.30
C ASP A 16 4.07 -19.02 14.91
N PRO A 17 3.76 -17.92 15.62
CA PRO A 17 2.59 -17.11 15.34
C PRO A 17 2.58 -16.52 13.91
N LYS A 18 3.74 -16.35 13.27
CA LYS A 18 3.85 -15.85 11.89
C LYS A 18 3.33 -16.85 10.87
N VAL A 19 3.44 -18.14 11.15
CA VAL A 19 3.12 -19.23 10.21
C VAL A 19 1.83 -19.94 10.61
N ALA A 20 1.59 -20.10 11.90
CA ALA A 20 0.45 -20.81 12.47
C ALA A 20 -0.89 -20.22 12.00
N GLU A 21 -1.01 -18.91 11.79
CA GLU A 21 -2.26 -18.31 11.32
C GLU A 21 -2.63 -18.77 9.90
N GLN A 22 -1.64 -18.97 9.04
CA GLN A 22 -1.88 -19.45 7.68
C GLN A 22 -2.19 -20.94 7.66
N VAL A 23 -1.44 -21.74 8.43
CA VAL A 23 -1.62 -23.20 8.48
C VAL A 23 -2.91 -23.59 9.19
N SER A 24 -3.26 -22.92 10.29
CA SER A 24 -4.49 -23.20 11.06
C SER A 24 -5.78 -22.94 10.29
N LYS A 25 -5.78 -22.01 9.32
CA LYS A 25 -6.94 -21.77 8.43
C LYS A 25 -7.23 -22.97 7.52
N GLU A 26 -6.23 -23.79 7.23
CA GLU A 26 -6.37 -24.94 6.35
C GLU A 26 -6.65 -26.26 7.08
N LEU A 27 -6.40 -26.30 8.40
CA LEU A 27 -6.66 -27.43 9.28
C LEU A 27 -8.09 -27.39 9.82
N SER A 28 -8.79 -28.52 9.78
CA SER A 28 -10.11 -28.65 10.40
C SER A 28 -10.00 -28.64 11.93
N LYS A 29 -10.97 -28.03 12.62
CA LYS A 29 -11.03 -28.07 14.09
C LYS A 29 -11.25 -29.48 14.65
N ASP A 30 -11.76 -30.40 13.82
CA ASP A 30 -12.01 -31.80 14.18
C ASP A 30 -10.80 -32.72 13.91
N SER A 31 -9.61 -32.16 13.68
CA SER A 31 -8.39 -32.94 13.45
C SER A 31 -7.76 -33.44 14.75
N ILE A 32 -7.17 -34.63 14.73
CA ILE A 32 -6.34 -35.15 15.82
C ILE A 32 -4.89 -34.68 15.59
N VAL A 33 -4.31 -33.99 16.58
CA VAL A 33 -2.91 -33.55 16.54
C VAL A 33 -2.08 -34.48 17.42
N VAL A 34 -1.00 -35.02 16.85
CA VAL A 34 -0.06 -35.89 17.55
C VAL A 34 1.30 -35.19 17.61
N PHE A 35 1.79 -34.92 18.82
CA PHE A 35 3.13 -34.39 19.03
C PHE A 35 4.11 -35.55 19.22
N ASP A 36 5.02 -35.72 18.26
CA ASP A 36 6.18 -36.60 18.42
C ASP A 36 7.32 -35.85 19.13
N GLU A 37 8.09 -36.53 19.97
CA GLU A 37 9.15 -35.90 20.78
C GLU A 37 8.69 -34.64 21.56
N ALA A 38 7.52 -34.72 22.19
CA ALA A 38 6.87 -33.60 22.89
C ALA A 38 7.72 -32.94 23.98
N HIS A 39 8.80 -33.57 24.43
CA HIS A 39 9.75 -32.98 25.39
C HIS A 39 10.49 -31.75 24.84
N ASN A 40 10.53 -31.53 23.52
CA ASN A 40 11.16 -30.35 22.90
C ASN A 40 10.23 -29.14 22.78
N ILE A 41 8.95 -29.26 23.15
CA ILE A 41 7.94 -28.22 22.92
C ILE A 41 8.30 -26.89 23.58
N ASP A 42 8.83 -26.91 24.80
CA ASP A 42 9.15 -25.70 25.56
C ASP A 42 10.26 -24.89 24.87
N ASN A 43 11.32 -25.56 24.39
CA ASN A 43 12.41 -24.90 23.69
C ASN A 43 11.91 -24.26 22.38
N VAL A 44 11.09 -24.97 21.61
CA VAL A 44 10.55 -24.44 20.36
C VAL A 44 9.60 -23.26 20.60
N CYS A 45 8.77 -23.31 21.65
CA CYS A 45 7.93 -22.20 22.05
C CYS A 45 8.77 -20.96 22.43
N ILE A 46 9.83 -21.14 23.22
CA ILE A 46 10.73 -20.05 23.62
C ILE A 46 11.35 -19.41 22.38
N GLU A 47 11.90 -20.20 21.46
CA GLU A 47 12.52 -19.69 20.23
C GLU A 47 11.52 -19.00 19.30
N SER A 48 10.30 -19.54 19.16
CA SER A 48 9.30 -19.02 18.22
C SER A 48 8.61 -17.75 18.71
N LEU A 49 8.57 -17.53 20.03
CA LEU A 49 7.89 -16.39 20.65
C LEU A 49 8.85 -15.32 21.16
N SER A 50 10.15 -15.60 21.22
CA SER A 50 11.16 -14.66 21.70
C SER A 50 11.84 -13.95 20.53
N ILE A 51 12.17 -12.68 20.73
CA ILE A 51 12.94 -11.87 19.78
C ILE A 51 14.07 -11.20 20.56
N ASP A 52 15.29 -11.38 20.09
CA ASP A 52 16.45 -10.68 20.64
C ASP A 52 16.59 -9.29 20.03
N LEU A 53 16.65 -8.28 20.89
CA LEU A 53 16.90 -6.90 20.48
C LEU A 53 18.35 -6.53 20.75
N THR A 54 19.08 -6.27 19.67
CA THR A 54 20.49 -5.85 19.74
C THR A 54 20.66 -4.39 19.34
N ARG A 55 21.71 -3.73 19.85
CA ARG A 55 22.02 -2.34 19.51
C ARG A 55 22.15 -2.10 17.99
N PRO A 56 22.84 -2.97 17.21
CA PRO A 56 22.87 -2.82 15.75
C PRO A 56 21.48 -2.85 15.09
N MET A 57 20.54 -3.66 15.60
CA MET A 57 19.16 -3.68 15.09
C MET A 57 18.44 -2.35 15.34
N LEU A 58 18.64 -1.75 16.51
CA LEU A 58 18.07 -0.44 16.84
C LEU A 58 18.65 0.68 15.97
N GLU A 59 19.95 0.64 15.69
CA GLU A 59 20.60 1.59 14.78
C GLU A 59 20.07 1.44 13.34
N ALA A 60 19.90 0.20 12.86
CA ALA A 60 19.30 -0.08 11.56
C ALA A 60 17.83 0.37 11.48
N ALA A 61 17.05 0.14 12.54
CA ALA A 61 15.67 0.61 12.63
C ALA A 61 15.60 2.15 12.58
N THR A 62 16.50 2.83 13.30
CA THR A 62 16.58 4.30 13.30
C THR A 62 16.84 4.83 11.89
N ARG A 63 17.84 4.28 11.19
CA ARG A 63 18.12 4.65 9.79
C ARG A 63 16.94 4.39 8.86
N SER A 64 16.23 3.28 9.06
CA SER A 64 15.05 2.92 8.26
C SER A 64 13.91 3.91 8.47
N VAL A 65 13.68 4.35 9.71
CA VAL A 65 12.65 5.36 10.03
C VAL A 65 13.02 6.72 9.44
N THR A 66 14.28 7.16 9.53
CA THR A 66 14.73 8.41 8.91
C THR A 66 14.51 8.39 7.39
N LYS A 67 14.93 7.30 6.73
CA LYS A 67 14.73 7.12 5.28
C LYS A 67 13.25 7.10 4.89
N LEU A 68 12.40 6.49 5.72
CA LEU A 68 10.95 6.50 5.49
C LEU A 68 10.38 7.92 5.58
N GLY A 69 10.85 8.72 6.55
CA GLY A 69 10.50 10.14 6.66
C GLY A 69 10.88 10.94 5.42
N GLU A 70 12.14 10.81 4.97
CA GLU A 70 12.61 11.45 3.73
C GLU A 70 11.76 11.06 2.52
N LYS A 71 11.39 9.78 2.41
CA LYS A 71 10.55 9.31 1.30
C LYS A 71 9.13 9.88 1.35
N ILE A 72 8.56 10.05 2.54
CA ILE A 72 7.25 10.68 2.73
C ILE A 72 7.30 12.14 2.28
N ASP A 73 8.37 12.87 2.61
CA ASP A 73 8.50 14.28 2.23
C ASP A 73 8.71 14.44 0.72
N GLU A 74 9.49 13.55 0.09
CA GLU A 74 9.63 13.49 -1.38
C GLU A 74 8.28 13.27 -2.07
N ILE A 75 7.47 12.32 -1.57
CA ILE A 75 6.13 12.05 -2.12
C ILE A 75 5.23 13.27 -1.96
N LYS A 76 5.21 13.92 -0.80
CA LYS A 76 4.40 15.12 -0.58
C LYS A 76 4.78 16.27 -1.51
N ALA A 77 6.08 16.49 -1.74
CA ALA A 77 6.54 17.51 -2.67
C ALA A 77 6.08 17.20 -4.10
N THR A 78 6.28 15.94 -4.54
CA THR A 78 5.86 15.49 -5.88
C THR A 78 4.34 15.61 -6.08
N ASP A 79 3.54 15.25 -5.06
CA ASP A 79 2.08 15.35 -5.12
C ASP A 79 1.61 16.81 -5.15
N ALA A 80 2.28 17.72 -4.43
CA ALA A 80 1.98 19.14 -4.46
C ALA A 80 2.26 19.75 -5.84
N ASP A 81 3.40 19.42 -6.45
CA ASP A 81 3.76 19.89 -7.79
C ASP A 81 2.76 19.37 -8.83
N ARG A 82 2.38 18.10 -8.73
CA ARG A 82 1.38 17.48 -9.63
C ARG A 82 0.01 18.12 -9.49
N LEU A 83 -0.42 18.46 -8.28
CA LEU A 83 -1.70 19.16 -8.05
C LEU A 83 -1.68 20.57 -8.65
N GLN A 84 -0.54 21.26 -8.58
CA GLN A 84 -0.40 22.58 -9.16
C GLN A 84 -0.41 22.54 -10.70
N GLU A 85 0.28 21.59 -11.32
CA GLU A 85 0.23 21.39 -12.78
C GLU A 85 -1.19 21.09 -13.28
N GLU A 86 -1.95 20.26 -12.57
CA GLU A 86 -3.35 19.96 -12.94
C GLU A 86 -4.27 21.17 -12.78
N TYR A 87 -4.03 22.01 -11.77
CA TYR A 87 -4.75 23.28 -11.61
C TYR A 87 -4.44 24.25 -12.75
N GLU A 88 -3.17 24.41 -13.12
CA GLU A 88 -2.75 25.28 -14.23
C GLU A 88 -3.38 24.81 -15.56
N ARG A 89 -3.35 23.50 -15.85
CA ARG A 89 -4.04 22.94 -17.03
C ARG A 89 -5.54 23.20 -17.02
N LEU A 90 -6.19 23.11 -15.86
CA LEU A 90 -7.63 23.36 -15.75
C LEU A 90 -7.95 24.84 -16.02
N VAL A 91 -7.15 25.76 -15.48
CA VAL A 91 -7.31 27.20 -15.72
C VAL A 91 -7.08 27.55 -17.19
N GLU A 92 -6.02 27.03 -17.81
CA GLU A 92 -5.75 27.23 -19.24
C GLU A 92 -6.90 26.70 -20.12
N GLY A 93 -7.39 25.49 -19.86
CA GLY A 93 -8.51 24.92 -20.60
C GLY A 93 -9.82 25.70 -20.44
N LEU A 94 -10.07 26.28 -19.26
CA LEU A 94 -11.23 27.17 -19.04
C LEU A 94 -11.09 28.48 -19.83
N GLN A 95 -9.90 29.08 -19.85
CA GLN A 95 -9.64 30.30 -20.63
C GLN A 95 -9.75 30.07 -22.14
N GLU A 96 -9.23 28.95 -22.66
CA GLU A 96 -9.42 28.57 -24.06
C GLU A 96 -10.90 28.37 -24.39
N THR A 97 -11.67 27.74 -23.49
CA THR A 97 -13.10 27.54 -23.70
C THR A 97 -13.87 28.87 -23.71
N GLU A 98 -13.52 29.82 -22.83
CA GLU A 98 -14.11 31.16 -22.86
C GLU A 98 -13.74 31.94 -24.11
N ASN A 99 -12.46 31.90 -24.54
CA ASN A 99 -12.03 32.54 -25.77
C ASN A 99 -12.70 31.93 -27.00
N ASN A 100 -12.78 30.61 -27.11
CA ASN A 100 -13.48 29.94 -28.21
C ASN A 100 -14.97 30.32 -28.24
N ARG A 101 -15.64 30.47 -27.08
CA ARG A 101 -17.02 30.97 -27.03
C ARG A 101 -17.13 32.43 -27.44
N ALA A 102 -16.16 33.27 -27.08
CA ALA A 102 -16.12 34.67 -27.50
C ALA A 102 -15.87 34.78 -29.02
N GLU A 103 -14.96 33.98 -29.57
CA GLU A 103 -14.69 33.88 -31.01
C GLU A 103 -15.90 33.33 -31.79
N ASP A 104 -16.59 32.32 -31.26
CA ASP A 104 -17.83 31.79 -31.84
C ASP A 104 -18.96 32.84 -31.83
N VAL A 105 -19.07 33.66 -30.77
CA VAL A 105 -20.06 34.76 -30.72
C VAL A 105 -19.72 35.88 -31.71
N VAL A 106 -18.43 36.16 -31.93
CA VAL A 106 -17.96 37.12 -32.94
C VAL A 106 -18.16 36.57 -34.36
N MET A 107 -17.92 35.28 -34.59
CA MET A 107 -18.19 34.59 -35.86
C MET A 107 -19.68 34.38 -36.13
N ALA A 108 -20.51 34.23 -35.10
CA ALA A 108 -21.96 34.07 -35.22
C ALA A 108 -22.68 35.36 -35.64
N ASN A 109 -22.01 36.52 -35.62
CA ASN A 109 -22.58 37.75 -36.13
C ASN A 109 -21.61 38.56 -37.03
N PRO A 110 -21.35 38.10 -38.27
CA PRO A 110 -20.55 38.86 -39.24
C PRO A 110 -21.29 40.08 -39.82
N GLY A 111 -22.55 40.32 -39.44
CA GLY A 111 -23.48 41.20 -40.17
C GLY A 111 -23.78 42.56 -39.53
N MET A 112 -23.31 42.87 -38.34
CA MET A 112 -23.71 44.10 -37.62
C MET A 112 -22.74 45.29 -37.72
N LEU A 113 -21.80 45.29 -38.68
CA LEU A 113 -20.84 46.39 -38.87
C LEU A 113 -20.97 47.15 -40.19
N SER A 114 -22.10 47.02 -40.90
CA SER A 114 -22.42 47.93 -42.00
C SER A 114 -23.87 48.39 -41.90
N VAL A 115 -24.07 49.64 -41.50
CA VAL A 115 -24.98 50.64 -42.09
C VAL A 115 -25.19 51.72 -41.02
N TRP A 116 -24.36 52.77 -41.07
CA TRP A 116 -24.73 54.15 -40.73
C TRP A 116 -23.76 55.08 -41.48
N HIS A 117 -24.09 55.36 -42.75
CA HIS A 117 -23.73 56.60 -43.42
C HIS A 117 -24.94 57.05 -44.25
#